data_AF-A0A4Y8L3J0-F1
#
_entry.id   AF-A0A4Y8L3J0-F1
#
_cell.length_a   1.000
_cell.length_b   1.000
_cell.length_c   1.000
_cell.angle_alpha   90.00
_cell.angle_beta   90.00
_cell.angle_gamma   90.00
#
_symmetry.space_group_name_H-M   'P 1'
#
loop_
_entity.id
_entity.type
_entity.pdbx_description
1 polymer ?
#
loop_
_entity_poly.entity_id
_entity_poly.type
_entity_poly.pdbx_seq_one_letter_code
_entity_poly.pdbx_strand_id
1 'polypeptide(L)'
;MKRLFILAAAIFSLSAASFASDGEYAFLSKLTEKDKFEGLANYLQADFEQQRYLKEIFALSNKKLEAASVDGAISEADLQKALAFNLANTKSVLSREQYKKYLIMLNITANNSKSGEFLAEK
;
A
#
# COMPACT_ATOMS: atom_id res chain seq x y z
N MET A 1 -6.27 -19.04 -1.00
CA MET A 1 -6.47 -18.21 -2.22
C MET A 1 -7.72 -17.35 -2.11
N LYS A 2 -8.93 -17.91 -1.97
CA LYS A 2 -10.20 -17.15 -1.88
C LYS A 2 -10.16 -16.00 -0.85
N ARG A 3 -9.68 -16.26 0.38
CA ARG A 3 -9.57 -15.23 1.43
C ARG A 3 -8.60 -14.09 1.11
N LEU A 4 -7.50 -14.36 0.40
CA LEU A 4 -6.55 -13.33 -0.03
C LEU A 4 -7.13 -12.46 -1.14
N PHE A 5 -7.90 -13.08 -2.05
CA PHE A 5 -8.62 -12.36 -3.09
C PHE A 5 -9.68 -11.43 -2.49
N ILE A 6 -10.42 -11.89 -1.49
CA ILE A 6 -11.41 -11.07 -0.75
C ILE A 6 -10.72 -9.86 -0.08
N LEU A 7 -9.57 -10.07 0.58
CA LEU A 7 -8.81 -8.97 1.19
C LEU A 7 -8.32 -7.95 0.16
N ALA A 8 -7.76 -8.42 -0.96
CA ALA A 8 -7.33 -7.53 -2.04
C ALA A 8 -8.53 -6.75 -2.61
N ALA A 9 -9.64 -7.42 -2.88
CA ALA A 9 -10.88 -6.80 -3.37
C ALA A 9 -11.41 -5.74 -2.39
N ALA A 10 -11.39 -6.01 -1.08
CA ALA A 10 -11.79 -5.04 -0.07
C ALA A 10 -10.91 -3.77 -0.09
N ILE A 11 -9.60 -3.91 -0.28
CA ILE A 11 -8.69 -2.75 -0.44
C ILE A 11 -9.07 -1.96 -1.70
N PHE A 12 -9.40 -2.62 -2.81
CA PHE A 12 -9.88 -1.93 -4.02
C PHE A 12 -11.22 -1.20 -3.80
N SER A 13 -12.17 -1.79 -3.09
CA SER A 13 -13.46 -1.15 -2.80
C SER A 13 -13.31 0.08 -1.90
N LEU A 14 -12.43 0.01 -0.90
CA LEU A 14 -12.07 1.18 -0.08
C LEU A 14 -11.31 2.22 -0.89
N SER A 15 -10.50 1.77 -1.86
CA SER A 15 -9.76 2.64 -2.77
C SER A 15 -10.70 3.60 -3.54
N ALA A 16 -11.88 3.12 -3.94
CA ALA A 16 -12.91 3.92 -4.60
C ALA A 16 -13.59 4.93 -3.65
N ALA A 17 -13.90 4.52 -2.42
CA ALA A 17 -14.66 5.33 -1.47
C ALA A 17 -13.88 6.56 -0.95
N SER A 18 -12.57 6.44 -0.71
CA SER A 18 -11.78 7.56 -0.18
C SER A 18 -11.40 8.62 -1.24
N PHE A 19 -11.67 8.41 -2.53
CA PHE A 19 -11.55 9.47 -3.54
C PHE A 19 -12.59 10.58 -3.39
N ALA A 20 -13.75 10.24 -2.84
CA ALA A 20 -14.83 11.21 -2.63
C ALA A 20 -14.57 12.11 -1.41
N SER A 21 -13.54 11.83 -0.61
CA SER A 21 -13.24 12.47 0.67
C SER A 21 -11.76 12.88 0.72
N ASP A 22 -11.47 14.10 0.27
CA ASP A 22 -10.25 14.85 0.58
C ASP A 22 -8.88 14.22 0.22
N GLY A 23 -8.81 13.47 -0.88
CA GLY A 23 -7.52 13.19 -1.55
C GLY A 23 -6.52 12.34 -0.75
N GLU A 24 -6.93 11.71 0.36
CA GLU A 24 -6.06 10.95 1.25
C GLU A 24 -5.75 9.54 0.73
N TYR A 25 -5.06 9.46 -0.41
CA TYR A 25 -4.23 8.28 -0.73
C TYR A 25 -2.78 8.46 -0.30
N ALA A 26 -2.62 9.13 0.84
CA ALA A 26 -1.36 9.29 1.55
C ALA A 26 -0.74 7.94 1.97
N PHE A 27 -1.47 6.82 1.96
CA PHE A 27 -0.90 5.57 2.44
C PHE A 27 0.17 4.98 1.51
N LEU A 28 -0.01 5.02 0.17
CA LEU A 28 0.99 4.49 -0.76
C LEU A 28 2.26 5.34 -0.76
N SER A 29 2.13 6.66 -0.64
CA SER A 29 3.27 7.55 -0.44
C SER A 29 3.94 7.32 0.92
N LYS A 30 3.16 7.12 2.00
CA LYS A 30 3.69 6.75 3.32
C LYS A 30 4.52 5.46 3.32
N LEU A 31 4.29 4.51 2.40
CA LEU A 31 5.14 3.30 2.31
C LEU A 31 6.60 3.60 1.93
N THR A 32 6.87 4.79 1.38
CA THR A 32 8.22 5.25 1.03
C THR A 32 8.90 6.02 2.16
N GLU A 33 8.15 6.44 3.18
CA GLU A 33 8.71 7.07 4.38
C GLU A 33 9.55 6.06 5.16
N LYS A 34 10.76 6.46 5.55
CA LYS A 34 11.76 5.55 6.13
C LYS A 34 11.23 4.74 7.32
N ASP A 35 10.67 5.42 8.32
CA ASP A 35 10.22 4.77 9.56
C ASP A 35 9.03 3.84 9.30
N LYS A 36 8.14 4.23 8.38
CA LYS A 36 6.97 3.41 8.01
C LYS A 36 7.38 2.19 7.22
N PHE A 37 8.34 2.35 6.30
CA PHE A 37 8.95 1.24 5.59
C PHE A 37 9.63 0.26 6.55
N GLU A 38 10.48 0.75 7.46
CA GLU A 38 11.21 -0.10 8.40
C GLU A 38 10.24 -0.85 9.32
N GLY A 39 9.21 -0.16 9.82
CA GLY A 39 8.13 -0.77 10.57
C GLY A 39 7.40 -1.88 9.82
N LEU A 40 7.03 -1.62 8.57
CA LEU A 40 6.40 -2.62 7.71
C LEU A 40 7.33 -3.81 7.45
N ALA A 41 8.58 -3.57 7.07
CA ALA A 41 9.57 -4.61 6.82
C ALA A 41 9.77 -5.52 8.04
N ASN A 42 9.84 -4.92 9.23
CA ASN A 42 9.93 -5.66 10.50
C ASN A 42 8.67 -6.50 10.77
N TYR A 43 7.48 -5.94 10.57
CA TYR A 43 6.21 -6.67 10.74
C TYR A 43 6.09 -7.86 9.77
N LEU A 44 6.47 -7.63 8.51
CA LEU A 44 6.52 -8.65 7.47
C LEU A 44 7.62 -9.69 7.75
N GLN A 45 8.62 -9.37 8.58
CA GLN A 45 9.83 -10.17 8.72
C GLN A 45 10.48 -10.38 7.35
N ALA A 46 10.60 -9.29 6.58
CA ALA A 46 11.20 -9.31 5.25
C ALA A 46 12.72 -9.43 5.36
N ASP A 47 13.33 -10.33 4.61
CA ASP A 47 14.79 -10.42 4.53
C ASP A 47 15.41 -9.24 3.73
N PHE A 48 16.74 -9.16 3.70
CA PHE A 48 17.46 -8.06 3.04
C PHE A 48 17.11 -7.91 1.55
N GLU A 49 16.95 -9.02 0.83
CA GLU A 49 16.62 -9.00 -0.60
C GLU A 49 15.17 -8.56 -0.80
N GLN A 50 14.24 -9.11 -0.02
CA GLN A 50 12.84 -8.70 -0.02
C GLN A 50 12.70 -7.21 0.28
N GLN A 51 13.42 -6.69 1.28
CA GLN A 51 13.42 -5.27 1.61
C GLN A 51 13.90 -4.40 0.44
N ARG A 52 14.97 -4.82 -0.25
CA ARG A 52 15.46 -4.08 -1.43
C ARG A 52 14.39 -3.98 -2.51
N TYR A 53 13.75 -5.10 -2.86
CA TYR A 53 12.68 -5.10 -3.87
C TYR A 53 11.45 -4.33 -3.41
N LEU A 54 11.04 -4.44 -2.14
CA LEU A 54 9.91 -3.68 -1.61
C LEU A 54 10.15 -2.16 -1.71
N LYS A 55 11.36 -1.67 -1.39
CA LYS A 55 11.70 -0.24 -1.57
C LYS A 55 11.50 0.20 -3.01
N GLU A 56 12.00 -0.59 -3.96
CA GLU A 56 11.86 -0.27 -5.38
C GLU A 56 10.39 -0.27 -5.83
N ILE A 57 9.62 -1.29 -5.44
CA ILE A 57 8.19 -1.39 -5.76
C ILE A 57 7.44 -0.18 -5.19
N PHE A 58 7.69 0.19 -3.94
CA PHE A 58 7.00 1.30 -3.29
C PHE A 58 7.37 2.65 -3.91
N ALA A 59 8.65 2.86 -4.25
CA ALA A 59 9.09 4.04 -4.98
C ALA A 59 8.44 4.14 -6.37
N LEU A 60 8.36 3.04 -7.11
CA LEU A 60 7.72 2.99 -8.43
C LEU A 60 6.20 3.19 -8.34
N SER A 61 5.55 2.62 -7.32
CA SER A 61 4.14 2.88 -7.02
C SER A 61 3.89 4.36 -6.73
N ASN A 62 4.74 5.00 -5.92
CA ASN A 62 4.61 6.42 -5.61
C ASN A 62 4.84 7.30 -6.86
N LYS A 63 5.86 6.98 -7.67
CA LYS A 63 6.12 7.69 -8.93
C LYS A 63 4.95 7.59 -9.92
N LYS A 64 4.23 6.46 -9.94
CA LYS A 64 3.01 6.31 -10.74
C LYS A 64 1.89 7.24 -10.28
N LEU A 65 1.77 7.50 -8.98
CA LEU A 65 0.81 8.45 -8.42
C LEU A 65 1.19 9.89 -8.73
N GLU A 66 2.46 10.24 -8.51
CA GLU A 66 2.98 11.57 -8.83
C GLU A 66 2.79 11.92 -10.31
N ALA A 67 3.10 10.98 -11.22
CA ALA A 67 2.95 11.18 -12.66
C ALA A 67 1.49 11.27 -13.12
N ALA A 68 0.55 10.73 -12.34
CA ALA A 68 -0.88 10.80 -12.63
C ALA A 68 -1.57 11.99 -11.95
N SER A 69 -0.85 12.74 -11.09
CA SER A 69 -1.40 13.89 -10.41
C SER A 69 -1.52 15.07 -11.37
N VAL A 70 -2.71 15.65 -11.46
CA VAL A 70 -3.02 16.86 -12.24
C VAL A 70 -3.60 17.88 -11.26
N ASP A 71 -2.97 19.04 -11.15
CA ASP A 71 -3.34 20.11 -10.20
C ASP A 71 -3.48 19.62 -8.75
N GLY A 72 -2.66 18.64 -8.36
CA GLY A 72 -2.68 18.04 -7.01
C GLY A 72 -3.79 17.00 -6.79
N ALA A 73 -4.63 16.75 -7.78
CA ALA A 73 -5.66 15.71 -7.75
C ALA A 73 -5.20 14.45 -8.49
N ILE A 74 -5.62 13.28 -8.01
CA ILE A 74 -5.37 11.99 -8.66
C ILE A 74 -6.73 11.38 -9.01
N SER A 75 -6.88 10.82 -10.21
CA SER A 75 -8.10 10.13 -10.59
C SER A 75 -8.22 8.77 -9.88
N GLU A 76 -9.45 8.31 -9.65
CA GLU A 76 -9.69 6.98 -9.08
C GLU A 76 -9.03 5.87 -9.91
N ALA A 77 -9.15 5.97 -11.23
CA ALA A 77 -8.58 5.00 -12.15
C ALA A 77 -7.06 4.91 -12.03
N ASP A 78 -6.37 6.04 -11.85
CA ASP A 78 -4.91 6.05 -11.78
C ASP A 78 -4.37 5.54 -10.46
N LEU A 79 -5.06 5.78 -9.34
CA LEU A 79 -4.73 5.07 -8.11
C LEU A 79 -5.00 3.59 -8.20
N GLN A 80 -6.15 3.16 -8.72
CA GLN A 80 -6.42 1.73 -8.86
C GLN A 80 -5.31 1.04 -9.67
N LYS A 81 -4.76 1.71 -10.70
CA LYS A 81 -3.58 1.22 -11.44
C LYS A 81 -2.32 1.17 -10.56
N ALA A 82 -2.01 2.22 -9.79
CA ALA A 82 -0.84 2.25 -8.91
C ALA A 82 -0.91 1.20 -7.79
N LEU A 83 -2.10 1.02 -7.21
CA LEU A 83 -2.41 -0.01 -6.21
C LEU A 83 -2.32 -1.41 -6.81
N ALA A 84 -2.90 -1.63 -8.00
CA ALA A 84 -2.80 -2.92 -8.68
C ALA A 84 -1.34 -3.28 -8.98
N PHE A 85 -0.55 -2.33 -9.47
CA PHE A 85 0.88 -2.50 -9.65
C PHE A 85 1.57 -2.87 -8.33
N ASN A 86 1.28 -2.13 -7.26
CA ASN A 86 1.87 -2.38 -5.95
C ASN A 86 1.58 -3.80 -5.44
N LEU A 87 0.30 -4.18 -5.41
CA LEU A 87 -0.17 -5.47 -4.91
C LEU A 87 0.42 -6.63 -5.74
N ALA A 88 0.43 -6.50 -7.06
CA ALA A 88 0.95 -7.53 -7.96
C ALA A 88 2.45 -7.78 -7.76
N ASN A 89 3.25 -6.72 -7.68
CA ASN A 89 4.70 -6.85 -7.52
C ASN A 89 5.09 -7.22 -6.08
N THR A 90 4.38 -6.73 -5.06
CA THR A 90 4.64 -7.15 -3.68
C THR A 90 4.37 -8.64 -3.49
N LYS A 91 3.36 -9.18 -4.19
CA LYS A 91 3.03 -10.62 -4.18
C LYS A 91 4.12 -11.49 -4.81
N SER A 92 4.90 -10.99 -5.78
CA SER A 92 5.98 -11.77 -6.40
C SER A 92 7.24 -11.83 -5.54
N VAL A 93 7.40 -10.87 -4.62
CA VAL A 93 8.55 -10.78 -3.70
C VAL A 93 8.28 -11.52 -2.38
N LEU A 94 7.08 -11.36 -1.84
CA LEU A 94 6.72 -11.90 -0.53
C LEU A 94 6.25 -13.35 -0.61
N SER A 95 6.59 -14.13 0.42
CA SER A 95 5.93 -15.42 0.63
C SER A 95 4.42 -15.23 0.87
N ARG A 96 3.64 -16.32 0.77
CA ARG A 96 2.18 -16.26 0.97
C ARG A 96 1.79 -15.65 2.32
N GLU A 97 2.48 -16.02 3.41
CA GLU A 97 2.15 -15.51 4.74
C GLU A 97 2.57 -14.06 4.92
N GLN A 98 3.72 -13.67 4.37
CA GLN A 98 4.16 -12.27 4.35
C GLN A 98 3.19 -11.41 3.52
N TYR A 99 2.75 -11.88 2.35
CA TYR A 99 1.79 -11.16 1.52
C TYR A 99 0.42 -11.04 2.20
N LYS A 100 0.00 -12.05 2.97
CA LYS A 100 -1.21 -11.97 3.79
C LYS A 100 -1.09 -10.88 4.86
N LYS A 101 0.03 -10.84 5.60
CA LYS A 101 0.35 -9.78 6.57
C LYS A 101 0.31 -8.41 5.90
N TYR A 102 0.89 -8.29 4.72
CA TYR A 102 0.88 -7.06 3.93
C TYR A 102 -0.54 -6.57 3.61
N LEU A 103 -1.40 -7.46 3.10
CA LEU A 103 -2.80 -7.12 2.82
C LEU A 103 -3.59 -6.73 4.08
N ILE A 104 -3.31 -7.37 5.21
CA ILE A 104 -3.92 -7.01 6.50
C ILE A 104 -3.49 -5.60 6.91
N MET A 105 -2.20 -5.29 6.84
CA MET A 105 -1.68 -3.96 7.16
C MET A 105 -2.31 -2.89 6.26
N LEU A 106 -2.40 -3.14 4.95
CA LEU A 106 -3.06 -2.21 4.02
C LEU A 106 -4.54 -1.99 4.37
N ASN A 107 -5.27 -3.05 4.69
CA ASN A 107 -6.68 -2.96 5.05
C ASN A 107 -6.89 -2.17 6.35
N ILE A 108 -6.03 -2.40 7.35
CA ILE A 108 -6.04 -1.65 8.62
C ILE A 108 -5.76 -0.18 8.36
N THR A 109 -4.73 0.15 7.58
CA THR A 109 -4.36 1.54 7.25
C THR A 109 -5.45 2.24 6.44
N ALA A 110 -6.09 1.55 5.49
CA ALA A 110 -7.18 2.10 4.70
C ALA A 110 -8.48 2.31 5.50
N ASN A 111 -8.74 1.48 6.51
CA ASN A 111 -9.93 1.60 7.37
C ASN A 111 -9.74 2.52 8.58
N ASN A 112 -8.50 2.75 9.03
CA ASN A 112 -8.17 3.57 10.20
C ASN A 112 -7.64 4.96 9.84
N SER A 113 -7.90 5.49 8.64
CA SER A 113 -7.59 6.89 8.27
C SER A 113 -8.28 7.94 9.15
N LYS A 114 -9.22 7.55 10.03
CA LYS A 114 -9.72 8.42 11.13
C LYS A 114 -8.82 8.46 12.38
N SER A 115 -7.79 7.62 12.48
CA SER A 115 -7.03 7.43 13.72
C SER A 115 -5.51 7.51 13.62
N GLY A 116 -4.91 7.78 12.44
CA GLY A 116 -3.53 8.30 12.29
C GLY A 116 -2.32 7.51 12.85
N GLU A 117 -2.53 6.52 13.70
CA GLU A 117 -1.53 5.71 14.38
C GLU A 117 -1.42 4.34 13.67
N PHE A 118 -0.35 3.59 13.89
CA PHE A 118 -0.14 2.20 13.39
C PHE A 118 0.56 1.98 12.05
N LEU A 119 1.06 2.99 11.36
CA LEU A 119 2.32 2.76 10.64
C LEU A 119 3.44 2.80 11.69
N ALA A 120 3.61 1.67 12.36
CA ALA A 120 4.67 1.35 13.32
C ALA A 120 5.00 2.48 14.32
N GLU A 121 4.20 2.57 15.38
CA GLU A 121 4.71 3.07 16.64
C GLU A 121 5.32 1.91 17.41
N LYS A 122 6.59 2.05 17.74
CA LYS A 122 7.15 1.58 19.00
C LYS A 122 7.39 2.80 19.87
#